data_AF-A0A256H0Q2-F1
#
_entry.id   AF-A0A256H0Q2-F1
#
_cell.length_a   1.000
_cell.length_b   1.000
_cell.length_c   1.000
_cell.angle_alpha   90.00
_cell.angle_beta   90.00
_cell.angle_gamma   90.00
#
_symmetry.space_group_name_H-M   'P 1'
#
loop_
_entity.id
_entity.type
_entity.pdbx_description
1 polymer ?
#
loop_
_entity_poly.entity_id
_entity_poly.type
_entity_poly.pdbx_seq_one_letter_code
_entity_poly.pdbx_strand_id
1 'polypeptide(L)'
;MDRRRYVELVGVGGALSLSGCLGGTPASASETADCGTNGETLTVATATTTRDSGLLTELVPGFEESFGVTVDAIARGTGGALR
;
A
#
# COMPACT_ATOMS: atom_id res chain seq x y z
N MET A 1 -38.35 -2.88 35.66
CA MET A 1 -37.25 -1.89 35.81
C MET A 1 -35.97 -2.57 35.35
N ASP A 2 -35.80 -2.57 34.03
CA ASP A 2 -34.87 -3.37 33.25
C ASP A 2 -33.45 -2.79 33.28
N ARG A 3 -32.83 -2.90 34.45
CA ARG A 3 -31.47 -2.46 34.73
C ARG A 3 -30.43 -3.16 33.85
N ARG A 4 -30.73 -4.38 33.39
CA ARG A 4 -29.84 -5.21 32.56
C ARG A 4 -29.90 -4.85 31.08
N ARG A 5 -31.04 -4.36 30.59
CA ARG A 5 -31.26 -4.01 29.18
C ARG A 5 -30.67 -2.63 28.82
N TYR A 6 -30.53 -1.76 29.82
CA TYR A 6 -29.96 -0.42 29.65
C TYR A 6 -28.43 -0.43 29.49
N VAL A 7 -27.73 -1.41 30.08
CA VAL A 7 -26.27 -1.54 29.95
C VAL A 7 -25.87 -2.10 28.58
N GLU A 8 -26.72 -2.94 27.99
CA GLU A 8 -26.51 -3.53 26.65
C GLU A 8 -26.62 -2.49 25.52
N LEU A 9 -27.52 -1.50 25.67
CA LEU A 9 -27.71 -0.42 24.69
C LEU A 9 -26.62 0.67 24.74
N VAL A 10 -25.96 0.87 25.89
CA VAL A 10 -24.90 1.90 26.06
C VAL A 10 -23.51 1.35 25.73
N GLY A 11 -23.26 0.04 25.90
CA GLY A 11 -22.00 -0.59 25.51
C GLY A 11 -21.79 -0.70 23.99
N VAL A 12 -22.88 -0.68 23.21
CA VAL A 12 -22.84 -0.84 21.74
C VAL A 12 -22.85 0.51 20.98
N GLY A 13 -23.26 1.62 21.60
CA GLY A 13 -23.46 2.90 20.91
C GLY A 13 -22.48 4.04 21.23
N GLY A 14 -21.54 3.86 22.16
CA GLY A 14 -20.90 4.97 22.88
C GLY A 14 -19.45 5.34 22.55
N ALA A 15 -18.86 4.89 21.44
CA ALA A 15 -17.46 5.20 21.08
C ALA A 15 -17.30 5.92 19.73
N LEU A 16 -18.35 6.56 19.21
CA LEU A 16 -18.35 7.21 17.88
C LEU A 16 -18.37 8.74 17.91
N SER A 17 -17.76 9.41 18.90
CA SER A 17 -17.99 10.86 19.04
C SER A 17 -16.78 11.71 19.42
N LEU A 18 -15.60 11.52 18.81
CA LEU A 18 -14.61 12.59 18.66
C LEU A 18 -13.79 12.38 17.36
N SER A 19 -13.94 13.29 16.40
CA SER A 19 -13.22 13.38 15.10
C SER A 19 -13.90 12.70 13.90
N GLY A 20 -15.08 13.23 13.54
CA GLY A 20 -15.70 13.05 12.23
C GLY A 20 -15.17 14.04 11.20
N CYS A 21 -13.98 13.79 10.66
CA CYS A 21 -13.56 14.33 9.37
C CYS A 21 -13.22 13.15 8.44
N LEU A 22 -14.22 12.76 7.65
CA LEU A 22 -14.19 11.78 6.54
C LEU A 22 -14.27 10.28 6.90
N GLY A 23 -15.51 9.80 7.09
CA GLY A 23 -15.95 8.52 6.51
C GLY A 23 -15.86 7.25 7.36
N GLY A 24 -16.75 7.10 8.35
CA GLY A 24 -16.98 5.83 9.04
C GLY A 24 -18.19 5.07 8.48
N THR A 25 -17.94 4.02 7.68
CA THR A 25 -18.85 2.88 7.49
C THR A 25 -18.35 1.71 8.34
N PRO A 26 -19.11 1.17 9.31
CA PRO A 26 -18.68 0.03 10.11
C PRO A 26 -19.15 -1.28 9.48
N ALA A 27 -18.57 -1.68 8.34
CA ALA A 27 -18.73 -3.01 7.75
C ALA A 27 -17.68 -3.29 6.68
N SER A 28 -16.44 -3.54 7.09
CA SER A 28 -15.55 -4.57 6.52
C SER A 28 -14.24 -4.54 7.29
N ALA A 29 -13.99 -5.63 8.00
CA ALA A 29 -12.66 -5.97 8.44
C ALA A 29 -11.73 -6.01 7.22
N SER A 30 -10.54 -5.43 7.37
CA SER A 30 -9.39 -5.64 6.49
C SER A 30 -9.72 -5.63 5.00
N GLU A 31 -9.89 -4.45 4.43
CA GLU A 31 -9.04 -4.17 3.28
C GLU A 31 -7.64 -3.93 3.84
N THR A 32 -6.91 -5.02 4.12
CA THR A 32 -5.57 -5.06 3.56
C THR A 32 -5.84 -4.77 2.10
N ALA A 33 -5.61 -3.53 1.68
CA ALA A 33 -5.45 -3.25 0.27
C ALA A 33 -4.31 -4.16 -0.12
N ASP A 34 -4.65 -5.38 -0.53
CA ASP A 34 -3.83 -6.22 -1.32
C ASP A 34 -3.65 -5.38 -2.56
N CYS A 35 -2.63 -4.52 -2.54
CA CYS A 35 -1.99 -4.00 -3.72
C CYS A 35 -1.36 -5.23 -4.35
N GLY A 36 -2.22 -6.13 -4.85
CA GLY A 36 -1.93 -7.50 -5.24
C GLY A 36 -1.14 -7.48 -6.51
N THR A 37 0.09 -6.99 -6.40
CA THR A 37 1.11 -7.03 -7.43
C THR A 37 1.86 -8.35 -7.34
N ASN A 38 1.42 -9.29 -6.48
CA ASN A 38 1.99 -10.62 -6.35
C ASN A 38 2.00 -11.32 -7.72
N GLY A 39 3.19 -11.41 -8.32
CA GLY A 39 3.42 -11.97 -9.66
C GLY A 39 3.31 -10.98 -10.83
N GLU A 40 3.07 -9.69 -10.58
CA GLU A 40 3.10 -8.65 -11.60
C GLU A 40 4.54 -8.18 -11.89
N THR A 41 4.80 -7.82 -13.15
CA THR A 41 6.08 -7.23 -13.56
C THR A 41 5.99 -5.71 -13.56
N LEU A 42 6.82 -5.07 -12.75
CA LEU A 42 6.96 -3.62 -12.67
C LEU A 42 8.05 -3.15 -13.63
N THR A 43 7.67 -2.55 -14.75
CA THR A 43 8.65 -1.92 -15.66
C THR A 43 9.07 -0.55 -15.15
N VAL A 44 10.37 -0.36 -14.94
CA VAL A 44 10.96 0.86 -14.36
C VAL A 44 11.89 1.53 -15.36
N ALA A 45 11.53 2.71 -15.85
CA ALA A 45 12.44 3.54 -16.64
C ALA A 45 13.44 4.27 -15.73
N THR A 46 14.72 4.10 -15.99
CA THR A 46 15.81 4.60 -15.14
C THR A 46 16.89 5.29 -15.97
N ALA A 47 17.61 6.23 -15.37
CA ALA A 47 18.75 6.88 -16.00
C ALA A 47 19.93 5.91 -16.16
N THR A 48 20.72 6.07 -17.22
CA THR A 48 21.91 5.23 -17.44
C THR A 48 22.92 5.33 -16.29
N THR A 49 23.06 6.50 -15.66
CA THR A 49 23.93 6.68 -14.47
C THR A 49 23.55 5.77 -13.30
N THR A 50 22.26 5.46 -13.15
CA THR A 50 21.75 4.57 -12.09
C THR A 50 21.91 3.09 -12.46
N ARG A 51 21.91 2.77 -13.76
CA ARG A 51 22.28 1.43 -14.25
C ARG A 51 23.77 1.17 -14.06
N ASP A 52 24.60 2.12 -14.48
CA ASP A 52 26.05 1.97 -14.55
C ASP A 52 26.69 1.95 -13.16
N SER A 53 26.04 2.55 -12.15
CA SER A 53 26.49 2.47 -10.76
C SER A 53 26.26 1.11 -10.11
N GLY A 54 25.44 0.23 -10.71
CA GLY A 54 25.04 -1.04 -10.09
C GLY A 54 24.03 -0.91 -8.96
N LEU A 55 23.53 0.30 -8.66
CA LEU A 55 22.62 0.55 -7.53
C LEU A 55 21.36 -0.30 -7.57
N LEU A 56 20.79 -0.53 -8.76
CA LEU A 56 19.59 -1.35 -8.90
C LEU A 56 19.86 -2.84 -8.65
N THR A 57 21.08 -3.32 -8.90
CA THR A 57 21.44 -4.70 -8.58
C THR A 57 21.39 -4.98 -7.09
N GLU A 58 21.69 -3.98 -6.27
CA GLU A 58 21.65 -4.09 -4.80
C GLU A 58 20.23 -3.89 -4.24
N LEU A 59 19.44 -2.96 -4.80
CA LEU A 59 18.12 -2.62 -4.25
C LEU A 59 16.98 -3.53 -4.71
N VAL A 60 17.02 -4.01 -5.96
CA VAL A 60 15.92 -4.76 -6.55
C VAL A 60 15.60 -6.06 -5.79
N PRO A 61 16.58 -6.88 -5.36
CA PRO A 61 16.29 -8.13 -4.67
C PRO A 61 15.44 -7.94 -3.41
N GLY A 62 15.77 -6.96 -2.57
CA GLY A 62 15.01 -6.67 -1.35
C GLY A 62 13.62 -6.09 -1.62
N PHE A 63 13.47 -5.35 -2.72
CA PHE A 63 12.17 -4.85 -3.16
C PHE A 63 11.27 -5.98 -3.66
N GLU A 64 11.78 -6.86 -4.52
CA GLU A 64 11.03 -8.02 -5.03
C GLU A 64 10.59 -8.94 -3.89
N GLU A 65 11.46 -9.20 -2.90
CA GLU A 65 11.12 -9.98 -1.71
C GLU A 65 10.02 -9.32 -0.86
N SER A 66 10.09 -8.01 -0.68
CA SER A 66 9.15 -7.27 0.17
C SER A 66 7.75 -7.14 -0.44
N PHE A 67 7.67 -7.08 -1.77
CA PHE A 67 6.43 -6.76 -2.48
C PHE A 67 5.89 -7.92 -3.33
N GLY A 68 6.64 -9.02 -3.50
CA GLY A 68 6.20 -10.18 -4.28
C GLY A 68 6.10 -9.90 -5.79
N VAL A 69 6.86 -8.93 -6.29
CA VAL A 69 6.86 -8.47 -7.70
C VAL A 69 8.13 -8.89 -8.42
N THR A 70 8.13 -8.77 -9.75
CA THR A 70 9.36 -8.78 -10.56
C THR A 70 9.61 -7.39 -11.11
N VAL A 71 10.86 -6.92 -11.09
CA VAL A 71 11.23 -5.58 -11.60
C VAL A 71 11.96 -5.71 -12.93
N ASP A 72 11.38 -5.13 -13.98
CA ASP A 72 12.01 -4.97 -15.29
C ASP A 72 12.53 -3.53 -15.47
N ALA A 73 13.79 -3.30 -15.10
CA ALA A 73 14.39 -1.99 -15.26
C ALA A 73 14.83 -1.77 -16.73
N ILE A 74 14.48 -0.63 -17.31
CA ILE A 74 14.92 -0.18 -18.64
C ILE A 74 15.75 1.09 -18.46
N ALA A 75 17.04 1.01 -18.79
CA ALA A 75 17.92 2.18 -18.75
C ALA A 75 17.76 2.99 -20.04
N ARG A 76 17.29 4.23 -19.93
CA ARG A 76 17.17 5.15 -21.07
C ARG A 76 17.79 6.49 -20.67
N GLY A 77 18.64 7.06 -21.53
CA GLY A 77 19.16 8.41 -21.32
C GLY A 77 17.98 9.40 -21.14
N THR A 78 18.15 10.45 -20.33
CA THR A 78 17.07 11.39 -19.98
C THR A 78 16.34 11.96 -21.20
N GLY A 79 17.05 12.25 -22.29
CA GLY A 79 16.44 12.70 -23.55
C GLY A 79 15.65 11.63 -24.30
N GLY A 80 15.94 10.36 -24.06
CA GLY A 80 15.12 9.24 -24.51
C GLY A 80 13.93 9.02 -23.57
N ALA A 81 14.08 9.20 -22.26
CA ALA A 81 13.06 8.82 -21.27
C ALA A 81 11.82 9.74 -21.29
N LEU A 82 11.97 10.97 -21.79
CA LEU A 82 10.92 11.99 -21.85
C LEU A 82 10.20 12.08 -23.22
N ARG A 83 10.51 11.18 -24.14
CA ARG A 83 9.85 11.04 -25.45
C ARG A 83 9.03 9.76 -25.49
#